data_AF-A0A2W4SXC8-F1
#
_entry.id   AF-A0A2W4SXC8-F1
#
_cell.length_a   1.000
_cell.length_b   1.000
_cell.length_c   1.000
_cell.angle_alpha   90.00
_cell.angle_beta   90.00
_cell.angle_gamma   90.00
#
_symmetry.space_group_name_H-M   'P 1'
#
loop_
_entity.id
_entity.type
_entity.pdbx_description
1 polymer ?
#
loop_
_entity_poly.entity_id
_entity_poly.type
_entity_poly.pdbx_seq_one_letter_code
_entity_poly.pdbx_strand_id
1 'polypeptide(L)'
;MLAASASVFATAAHAEFTGGVIKIGVLNDQSGVYADLSGQGSVWAAKKAVEDYCKENKCAAKVEVIFADHQNKPDIGSNIARQWYDVEGVDVIVDVP
;
A
#
# COMPACT_ATOMS: atom_id res chain seq x y z
N MET A 1 -3.29 51.29 22.37
CA MET A 1 -3.28 49.81 22.43
C MET A 1 -3.98 49.31 21.18
N LEU A 2 -3.23 48.81 20.19
CA LEU A 2 -3.78 48.18 18.99
C LEU A 2 -3.48 46.69 19.10
N ALA A 3 -4.50 45.88 19.38
CA ALA A 3 -4.37 44.43 19.44
C ALA A 3 -4.45 43.88 18.01
N ALA A 4 -3.35 43.28 17.53
CA ALA A 4 -3.31 42.58 16.25
C ALA A 4 -3.83 41.15 16.45
N SER A 5 -4.99 40.84 15.88
CA SER A 5 -5.51 39.46 15.83
C SER A 5 -4.73 38.67 14.78
N ALA A 6 -3.99 37.65 15.21
CA ALA A 6 -3.36 36.68 14.32
C ALA A 6 -4.37 35.60 13.95
N SER A 7 -4.87 35.65 12.71
CA SER A 7 -5.72 34.60 12.15
C SER A 7 -4.85 33.39 11.79
N VAL A 8 -5.05 32.27 12.49
CA VAL A 8 -4.42 30.99 12.14
C VAL A 8 -5.15 30.41 10.94
N PHE A 9 -4.54 30.44 9.76
CA PHE A 9 -5.05 29.71 8.60
C PHE A 9 -4.78 28.22 8.80
N ALA A 10 -5.85 27.43 8.95
CA ALA A 10 -5.75 25.98 8.92
C ALA A 10 -5.45 25.54 7.48
N THR A 11 -4.21 25.20 7.18
CA THR A 11 -3.85 24.51 5.94
C THR A 11 -4.36 23.07 6.00
N ALA A 12 -4.92 22.57 4.90
CA ALA A 12 -5.32 21.17 4.82
C ALA A 12 -4.11 20.27 5.08
N ALA A 13 -4.25 19.31 6.00
CA ALA A 13 -3.23 18.30 6.21
C ALA A 13 -3.14 17.44 4.94
N HIS A 14 -2.06 17.57 4.19
CA HIS A 14 -1.73 16.62 3.14
C HIS A 14 -1.20 15.35 3.81
N ALA A 15 -1.75 14.19 3.45
CA ALA A 15 -1.19 12.91 3.85
C ALA A 15 0.27 12.84 3.36
N GLU A 16 1.20 12.75 4.30
CA GLU A 16 2.62 12.62 4.01
C GLU A 16 2.92 11.15 3.73
N PHE A 17 3.09 10.79 2.46
CA PHE A 17 3.50 9.45 2.05
C PHE A 17 5.02 9.35 2.04
N THR A 18 5.57 8.28 2.59
CA THR A 18 7.02 8.06 2.65
C THR A 18 7.62 8.12 1.24
N GLY A 19 8.49 9.09 0.96
CA GLY A 19 9.16 9.20 -0.33
C GLY A 19 8.25 9.55 -1.54
N GLY A 20 7.00 9.96 -1.31
CA GLY A 20 6.06 10.37 -2.37
C GLY A 20 5.49 9.22 -3.22
N VAL A 21 5.66 7.98 -2.77
CA VAL A 21 5.11 6.77 -3.40
C VAL A 21 4.26 6.04 -2.37
N ILE A 22 3.06 5.62 -2.77
CA ILE A 22 2.22 4.70 -1.98
C ILE A 22 2.54 3.29 -2.43
N LYS A 23 3.07 2.45 -1.56
CA LYS A 23 3.43 1.07 -1.87
C LYS A 23 2.51 0.08 -1.17
N ILE A 24 1.77 -0.69 -1.97
CA ILE A 24 0.82 -1.71 -1.54
C ILE A 24 1.46 -3.09 -1.76
N GLY A 25 1.55 -3.90 -0.71
CA GLY A 25 2.05 -5.27 -0.77
C GLY A 25 0.92 -6.30 -0.75
N VAL A 26 0.84 -7.15 -1.78
CA VAL A 26 -0.04 -8.33 -1.80
C VAL A 26 0.74 -9.53 -1.24
N LEU A 27 0.38 -10.02 -0.04
CA LEU A 27 1.12 -11.09 0.65
C LEU A 27 0.23 -12.33 0.83
N ASN A 28 0.02 -13.07 -0.26
CA ASN A 28 -0.80 -14.27 -0.27
C ASN A 28 -0.02 -15.52 -0.68
N ASP A 29 -0.74 -16.63 -0.84
CA ASP A 29 -0.22 -17.86 -1.40
C ASP A 29 -0.13 -17.76 -2.93
N GLN A 30 1.08 -17.73 -3.47
CA GLN A 30 1.31 -17.59 -4.91
C GLN A 30 1.55 -18.93 -5.61
N SER A 31 1.85 -19.99 -4.87
CA SER A 31 2.32 -21.26 -5.42
C SER A 31 1.68 -22.51 -4.83
N GLY A 32 0.96 -22.36 -3.71
CA GLY A 32 0.33 -23.44 -2.98
C GLY A 32 -1.14 -23.65 -3.31
N VAL A 33 -1.88 -24.14 -2.32
CA VAL A 33 -3.27 -24.59 -2.47
C VAL A 33 -4.26 -23.46 -2.73
N TYR A 34 -3.90 -22.21 -2.43
CA TYR A 34 -4.74 -21.04 -2.66
C TYR A 34 -4.27 -20.17 -3.83
N ALA A 35 -3.29 -20.61 -4.62
CA ALA A 35 -2.73 -19.86 -5.74
C ALA A 35 -3.78 -19.51 -6.81
N ASP A 36 -4.69 -20.43 -7.12
CA ASP A 36 -5.77 -20.21 -8.08
C ASP A 36 -6.88 -19.30 -7.52
N LEU A 37 -7.07 -19.28 -6.19
CA LEU A 37 -8.09 -18.47 -5.52
C LEU A 37 -7.63 -17.02 -5.31
N SER A 38 -6.38 -16.83 -4.87
CA SER A 38 -5.83 -15.53 -4.46
C SER A 38 -4.57 -15.16 -5.24
N GLY A 39 -3.56 -16.03 -5.33
CA GLY A 39 -2.21 -15.82 -5.91
C GLY A 39 -2.02 -14.68 -6.93
N GLN A 40 -1.70 -15.02 -8.19
CA GLN A 40 -1.40 -13.99 -9.21
C GLN A 40 -2.67 -13.24 -9.66
N GLY A 41 -3.85 -13.85 -9.50
CA GLY A 41 -5.14 -13.23 -9.79
C GLY A 41 -5.37 -11.96 -8.98
N SER A 42 -5.18 -12.03 -7.65
CA SER A 42 -5.29 -10.85 -6.77
C SER A 42 -4.24 -9.79 -7.09
N VAL A 43 -3.01 -10.16 -7.44
CA VAL A 43 -1.96 -9.20 -7.82
C VAL A 43 -2.39 -8.41 -9.05
N TRP A 44 -2.91 -9.09 -10.06
CA TRP A 44 -3.44 -8.44 -11.26
C TRP A 44 -4.64 -7.54 -10.91
N ALA A 45 -5.58 -8.03 -10.10
CA ALA A 45 -6.77 -7.28 -9.70
C ALA A 45 -6.41 -6.01 -8.91
N ALA A 46 -5.47 -6.09 -7.97
CA ALA A 46 -4.98 -4.94 -7.21
C ALA A 46 -4.35 -3.87 -8.12
N LYS A 47 -3.51 -4.29 -9.08
CA LYS A 47 -2.94 -3.38 -10.10
C LYS A 47 -4.04 -2.70 -10.92
N LYS A 48 -5.08 -3.45 -11.33
CA LYS A 48 -6.21 -2.89 -12.08
C LYS A 48 -7.06 -1.94 -11.24
N ALA A 49 -7.31 -2.25 -9.99
CA ALA A 49 -8.02 -1.36 -9.07
C ALA A 49 -7.28 -0.02 -8.92
N VAL A 50 -5.95 -0.04 -8.79
CA VAL A 50 -5.13 1.18 -8.77
C VAL A 50 -5.23 1.94 -10.09
N GLU A 51 -5.08 1.27 -11.23
CA GLU A 51 -5.21 1.90 -12.55
C GLU A 51 -6.56 2.62 -12.70
N ASP A 52 -7.66 1.95 -12.35
CA ASP A 52 -9.01 2.48 -12.53
C ASP A 52 -9.30 3.62 -11.55
N TYR A 53 -8.90 3.48 -10.28
CA TYR A 53 -9.04 4.55 -9.30
C TYR A 53 -8.27 5.81 -9.72
N CYS A 54 -7.04 5.66 -10.21
CA CYS A 54 -6.23 6.80 -10.62
C CYS A 54 -6.71 7.46 -11.91
N LYS A 55 -7.34 6.71 -12.83
CA LYS A 55 -8.01 7.29 -14.01
C LYS A 55 -9.18 8.19 -13.60
N GLU A 56 -9.96 7.76 -12.61
CA GLU A 56 -11.15 8.50 -12.15
C GLU A 56 -10.79 9.68 -11.23
N ASN A 57 -9.88 9.48 -10.28
CA ASN A 57 -9.64 10.41 -9.17
C ASN A 57 -8.36 11.25 -9.33
N LYS A 58 -7.57 11.06 -10.40
CA LYS A 58 -6.28 11.73 -10.63
C LYS A 58 -5.34 11.63 -9.42
N CYS A 59 -4.77 10.44 -9.21
CA CYS A 59 -3.81 10.21 -8.13
C CYS A 59 -2.67 11.23 -8.13
N ALA A 60 -2.47 11.89 -6.98
CA ALA A 60 -1.39 12.87 -6.80
C ALA A 60 -0.03 12.19 -6.50
N ALA A 61 -0.05 10.99 -5.92
CA ALA A 61 1.12 10.19 -5.62
C ALA A 61 1.24 9.00 -6.59
N LYS A 62 2.48 8.55 -6.83
CA LYS A 62 2.72 7.29 -7.55
C LYS A 62 2.26 6.13 -6.66
N VAL A 63 1.46 5.21 -7.20
CA VAL A 63 1.05 4.01 -6.48
C VAL A 63 1.75 2.79 -7.08
N GLU A 64 2.42 2.02 -6.25
CA GLU A 64 3.11 0.78 -6.62
C GLU A 64 2.45 -0.42 -5.94
N VAL A 65 2.24 -1.49 -6.71
CA VAL A 65 1.77 -2.77 -6.19
C VAL A 65 2.88 -3.79 -6.33
N ILE A 66 3.40 -4.26 -5.20
CA ILE A 66 4.36 -5.36 -5.10
C ILE A 66 3.65 -6.61 -4.57
N PHE A 67 4.30 -7.77 -4.68
CA PHE A 67 3.75 -9.01 -4.18
C PHE A 67 4.86 -9.95 -3.71
N ALA A 68 4.52 -10.87 -2.82
CA ALA A 68 5.39 -11.96 -2.40
C ALA A 68 4.58 -13.18 -2.01
N ASP A 69 5.24 -14.34 -2.04
CA ASP A 69 4.65 -15.62 -1.67
C ASP A 69 5.00 -15.97 -0.22
N HIS A 70 3.99 -16.03 0.65
CA HIS A 70 4.19 -16.49 2.03
C HIS A 70 4.23 -18.03 2.16
N GLN A 71 3.89 -18.78 1.10
CA GLN A 71 3.93 -20.26 1.03
C GLN A 71 3.09 -20.99 2.09
N ASN A 72 2.03 -20.36 2.60
CA ASN A 72 1.24 -20.81 3.76
C ASN A 72 2.11 -21.08 5.01
N LYS A 73 3.21 -20.33 5.14
CA LYS A 73 4.17 -20.42 6.24
C LYS A 73 4.21 -19.09 7.00
N PRO A 74 3.65 -19.03 8.22
CA PRO A 74 3.57 -17.78 8.99
C PRO A 74 4.93 -17.13 9.29
N ASP A 75 5.98 -17.93 9.45
CA ASP A 75 7.34 -17.45 9.65
C ASP A 75 7.88 -16.73 8.41
N ILE A 76 7.65 -17.27 7.21
CA ILE A 76 8.01 -16.62 5.94
C ILE A 76 7.21 -15.33 5.76
N GLY A 77 5.88 -15.39 5.92
CA GLY A 77 5.02 -14.21 5.82
C GLY A 77 5.41 -13.08 6.78
N SER A 78 5.67 -13.41 8.05
CA SER A 78 6.07 -12.40 9.04
C SER A 78 7.46 -11.79 8.78
N ASN A 79 8.39 -12.56 8.20
CA ASN A 79 9.70 -12.05 7.79
C ASN A 79 9.58 -11.09 6.61
N ILE A 80 8.76 -11.43 5.61
CA ILE A 80 8.48 -10.55 4.46
C ILE A 80 7.82 -9.25 4.94
N ALA A 81 6.80 -9.34 5.80
CA ALA A 81 6.12 -8.16 6.32
C ALA A 81 7.07 -7.21 7.07
N ARG A 82 7.99 -7.75 7.89
CA ARG A 82 9.03 -6.94 8.54
C ARG A 82 9.95 -6.26 7.53
N GLN A 83 10.48 -7.00 6.55
CA GLN A 83 11.32 -6.43 5.51
C GLN A 83 10.59 -5.32 4.73
N TRP A 84 9.31 -5.55 4.40
CA TRP A 84 8.47 -4.61 3.69
C TRP A 84 8.24 -3.31 4.45
N TYR A 85 7.86 -3.38 5.73
CA TYR A 85 7.63 -2.18 6.53
C TYR A 85 8.94 -1.49 6.93
N ASP A 86 9.93 -2.24 7.43
CA ASP A 86 11.12 -1.67 8.06
C ASP A 86 12.18 -1.21 7.04
N VAL A 87 12.22 -1.82 5.85
CA VAL A 87 13.28 -1.59 4.86
C VAL A 87 12.74 -1.09 3.52
N GLU A 88 11.68 -1.70 3.00
CA GLU A 88 11.19 -1.39 1.65
C GLU A 88 10.14 -0.28 1.61
N GLY A 89 9.64 0.18 2.76
CA GLY A 89 8.66 1.26 2.85
C GLY A 89 7.31 0.89 2.22
N VAL A 90 6.81 -0.31 2.46
CA VAL A 90 5.42 -0.68 2.16
C VAL A 90 4.50 0.04 3.14
N ASP A 91 3.46 0.70 2.64
CA ASP A 91 2.51 1.43 3.48
C ASP A 91 1.37 0.54 3.98
N VAL A 92 1.01 -0.49 3.21
CA VAL A 92 -0.07 -1.41 3.56
C VAL A 92 0.15 -2.80 2.94
N ILE A 93 -0.13 -3.82 3.74
CA ILE A 93 -0.25 -5.20 3.28
C ILE A 93 -1.72 -5.56 3.13
N VAL A 94 -2.06 -6.18 2.00
CA VAL A 94 -3.41 -6.65 1.67
C VAL A 94 -3.37 -8.11 1.25
N ASP A 95 -4.54 -8.76 1.33
CA ASP A 95 -4.77 -10.14 0.89
C ASP A 95 -3.78 -11.13 1.52
N VAL A 96 -4.05 -11.50 2.79
CA VAL A 96 -3.26 -12.45 3.57
C VAL A 96 -4.17 -13.61 4.02
N PRO A 97 -4.34 -14.67 3.21
CA PRO A 97 -5.10 -15.86 3.57
C PRO A 97 -4.33 -16.86 4.46
#